data_AF-A0A662MK53-F1
#
_entry.id   AF-A0A662MK53-F1
#
_cell.length_a   1.000
_cell.length_b   1.000
_cell.length_c   1.000
_cell.angle_alpha   90.00
_cell.angle_beta   90.00
_cell.angle_gamma   90.00
#
_symmetry.space_group_name_H-M   'P 1'
#
loop_
_entity.id
_entity.type
_entity.pdbx_description
1 polymer ?
#
loop_
_entity_poly.entity_id
_entity_poly.type
_entity_poly.pdbx_seq_one_letter_code
_entity_poly.pdbx_strand_id
1 'polypeptide(L)'
;MAKGLFTARKLRKDAQKNRWNDRYYKKRVLKLKEKSDPLQGSSQARGIVLEKVGVEAKQPNSAIRKCVKIQLIKNGRQITAFAPGNGAINFIDEHDEVMVEGIGGRLGRSYGDIPGVRYKVIKVNNVSLDEMVRGRKEKPVR
;
A
#
# COMPACT_ATOMS: atom_id res chain seq x y z
N MET A 1 36.73 -12.80 15.19
CA MET A 1 36.55 -11.62 16.08
C MET A 1 37.86 -11.37 16.81
N ALA A 2 38.26 -10.10 16.99
CA ALA A 2 39.42 -9.77 17.81
C ALA A 2 39.13 -10.06 19.29
N LYS A 3 40.08 -10.65 20.02
CA LYS A 3 39.91 -11.08 21.42
C LYS A 3 40.87 -10.39 22.41
N GLY A 4 41.67 -9.42 21.94
CA GLY A 4 42.65 -8.73 22.79
C GLY A 4 42.03 -7.62 23.64
N LEU A 5 42.62 -7.36 24.82
CA LEU A 5 42.15 -6.40 25.81
C LEU A 5 41.93 -4.98 25.23
N PHE A 6 42.77 -4.55 24.28
CA PHE A 6 42.72 -3.21 23.67
C PHE A 6 42.09 -3.18 22.26
N THR A 7 41.27 -4.18 21.90
CA THR A 7 40.74 -4.31 20.53
C THR A 7 39.36 -3.66 20.30
N ALA A 8 38.85 -2.90 21.28
CA ALA A 8 37.51 -2.31 21.26
C ALA A 8 37.22 -1.46 19.99
N ARG A 9 38.19 -0.66 19.53
CA ARG A 9 38.03 0.18 18.32
C ARG A 9 37.78 -0.67 17.07
N LYS A 10 38.49 -1.79 16.93
CA LYS A 10 38.33 -2.72 15.81
C LYS A 10 36.96 -3.39 15.86
N LEU A 11 36.58 -3.92 17.03
CA LEU A 11 35.27 -4.55 17.23
C LEU A 11 34.10 -3.60 16.90
N ARG A 12 34.18 -2.33 17.30
CA ARG A 12 33.15 -1.33 16.97
C ARG A 12 33.07 -1.03 15.47
N LYS A 13 34.21 -0.90 14.78
CA LYS A 13 34.25 -0.68 13.33
C LYS A 13 33.68 -1.88 12.57
N ASP A 14 34.08 -3.09 12.97
CA ASP A 14 33.60 -4.33 12.36
C ASP A 14 32.09 -4.51 12.58
N ALA A 15 31.60 -4.24 13.80
CA ALA A 15 30.17 -4.26 14.10
C ALA A 15 29.40 -3.22 13.27
N GLN A 16 29.90 -2.00 13.14
CA GLN A 16 29.27 -0.96 12.32
C GLN A 16 29.26 -1.33 10.83
N LYS A 17 30.34 -1.92 10.32
CA LYS A 17 30.41 -2.44 8.94
C LYS A 17 29.37 -3.54 8.72
N ASN A 18 29.29 -4.50 9.63
CA ASN A 18 28.31 -5.60 9.55
C ASN A 18 26.87 -5.12 9.70
N ARG A 19 26.64 -4.05 10.48
CA ARG A 19 25.30 -3.44 10.63
C ARG A 19 24.72 -2.95 9.32
N TRP A 20 25.54 -2.54 8.35
CA TRP A 20 25.08 -2.16 7.02
C TRP A 20 24.60 -3.33 6.16
N ASN A 21 24.97 -4.58 6.51
CA ASN A 21 24.45 -5.78 5.86
C ASN A 21 23.01 -6.08 6.30
N ASP A 22 22.57 -5.53 7.45
CA ASP A 22 21.16 -5.61 7.86
C ASP A 22 20.28 -4.72 6.96
N ARG A 23 19.37 -5.39 6.24
CA ARG A 23 18.40 -4.77 5.36
C ARG A 23 17.51 -3.74 6.08
N TYR A 24 17.10 -4.00 7.31
CA TYR A 24 16.24 -3.09 8.06
C TYR A 24 16.99 -1.83 8.47
N TYR A 25 18.21 -1.99 8.98
CA TYR A 25 19.10 -0.87 9.29
C TYR A 25 19.33 0.02 8.07
N LYS A 26 19.73 -0.57 6.93
CA LYS A 26 19.99 0.16 5.68
C LYS A 26 18.75 0.93 5.20
N LYS A 27 17.59 0.28 5.18
CA LYS A 27 16.33 0.92 4.75
C LYS A 27 15.93 2.09 5.63
N ARG A 28 16.10 1.96 6.96
CA ARG A 28 15.76 2.99 7.94
C ARG A 28 16.70 4.19 7.86
N VAL A 29 18.02 3.96 7.90
CA VAL A 29 19.01 5.05 7.90
C VAL A 29 18.98 5.86 6.61
N LEU A 30 18.80 5.19 5.47
CA LEU A 30 18.74 5.86 4.16
C LEU A 30 17.33 6.37 3.80
N LYS A 31 16.33 6.17 4.67
CA LYS A 31 14.92 6.55 4.46
C LYS A 31 14.38 6.10 3.09
N LEU A 32 14.76 4.90 2.64
CA LEU A 32 14.44 4.43 1.29
C LEU A 32 12.94 4.23 1.06
N LYS A 33 12.21 3.85 2.12
CA LYS A 33 10.75 3.67 2.05
C LYS A 33 10.08 5.00 1.71
N GLU A 34 10.34 6.05 2.49
CA GLU A 34 9.72 7.38 2.31
C GLU A 34 9.91 7.94 0.90
N LYS A 35 11.10 7.75 0.31
CA LYS A 35 11.41 8.23 -1.05
C LYS A 35 10.65 7.48 -2.15
N SER A 36 10.52 6.16 -2.01
CA SER A 36 9.94 5.29 -3.04
C SER A 36 8.44 5.10 -2.91
N ASP A 37 7.90 5.29 -1.71
CA ASP A 37 6.49 5.06 -1.39
C ASP A 37 5.59 6.13 -2.05
N PRO A 38 4.60 5.73 -2.87
CA PRO A 38 3.56 6.64 -3.36
C PRO A 38 2.84 7.41 -2.25
N LEU A 39 2.68 6.84 -1.05
CA LEU A 39 2.06 7.52 0.10
C LEU A 39 3.03 8.40 0.89
N GLN A 40 4.32 8.45 0.50
CA GLN A 40 5.38 9.17 1.18
C GLN A 40 5.47 8.84 2.68
N GLY A 41 5.25 7.57 3.04
CA GLY A 41 5.29 7.11 4.44
C GLY A 41 4.01 7.29 5.24
N SER A 42 2.96 7.89 4.67
CA SER A 42 1.63 7.96 5.30
C SER A 42 0.94 6.59 5.34
N SER A 43 0.09 6.36 6.34
CA SER A 43 -0.75 5.15 6.43
C SER A 43 -1.91 5.17 5.44
N GLN A 44 -2.47 6.36 5.20
CA GLN A 44 -3.62 6.60 4.34
C GLN A 44 -3.37 7.78 3.39
N ALA A 45 -4.07 7.79 2.27
CA ALA A 45 -4.12 8.95 1.38
C ALA A 45 -5.49 9.10 0.72
N ARG A 46 -5.76 10.33 0.28
CA ARG A 46 -6.91 10.69 -0.55
C ARG A 46 -6.49 10.69 -2.02
N GLY A 47 -7.40 10.26 -2.89
CA GLY A 47 -7.19 10.25 -4.32
C GLY A 47 -8.49 10.37 -5.08
N ILE A 48 -8.37 10.63 -6.38
CA ILE A 48 -9.48 10.72 -7.33
C ILE A 48 -9.43 9.50 -8.23
N VAL A 49 -10.58 8.88 -8.45
CA VAL A 49 -10.70 7.73 -9.35
C VAL A 49 -10.54 8.17 -10.81
N LEU A 50 -9.68 7.46 -11.55
CA LEU A 50 -9.50 7.65 -12.98
C LEU A 50 -10.33 6.65 -13.79
N GLU A 51 -10.16 5.35 -13.51
CA GLU A 51 -10.84 4.28 -14.26
C GLU A 51 -11.01 3.03 -13.39
N LYS A 52 -12.03 2.23 -13.72
CA LYS A 52 -12.26 0.90 -13.14
C LYS A 52 -11.44 -0.14 -13.91
N VAL A 53 -10.68 -0.98 -13.21
CA VAL A 53 -9.76 -1.96 -13.82
C VAL A 53 -10.01 -3.37 -13.27
N GLY A 54 -10.04 -4.37 -14.15
CA GLY A 54 -10.01 -5.77 -13.76
C GLY A 54 -8.57 -6.29 -13.75
N VAL A 55 -8.13 -6.86 -12.63
CA VAL A 55 -6.83 -7.54 -12.53
C VAL A 55 -7.07 -9.05 -12.44
N GLU A 56 -6.46 -9.82 -13.33
CA GLU A 56 -6.55 -11.28 -13.30
C GLU A 56 -5.81 -11.83 -12.07
N ALA A 57 -6.44 -12.81 -11.40
CA ALA A 57 -5.83 -13.50 -10.27
C ALA A 57 -4.60 -14.29 -10.73
N LYS A 58 -3.61 -14.43 -9.85
CA LYS A 58 -2.50 -15.35 -10.10
C LYS A 58 -3.02 -16.80 -10.12
N GLN A 59 -2.45 -17.57 -11.04
CA GLN A 59 -2.53 -19.04 -11.02
C GLN A 59 -2.16 -19.56 -9.62
N PRO A 60 -2.89 -20.54 -9.04
CA PRO A 60 -3.85 -21.47 -9.66
C PRO A 60 -5.31 -20.99 -9.68
N ASN A 61 -5.60 -19.78 -9.21
CA ASN A 61 -6.97 -19.28 -9.11
C ASN A 61 -7.43 -18.69 -10.45
N SER A 62 -8.73 -18.78 -10.73
CA SER A 62 -9.38 -18.11 -11.87
C SER A 62 -10.41 -17.11 -11.35
N ALA A 63 -10.08 -15.82 -11.41
CA ALA A 63 -10.98 -14.73 -11.04
C ALA A 63 -10.48 -13.38 -11.59
N ILE A 64 -11.41 -12.45 -11.81
CA ILE A 64 -11.09 -11.05 -12.11
C ILE A 64 -11.31 -10.22 -10.84
N ARG A 65 -10.22 -9.75 -10.24
CA ARG A 65 -10.22 -8.88 -9.05
C ARG A 65 -10.53 -7.46 -9.47
N LYS A 66 -11.68 -6.94 -9.02
CA LYS A 66 -12.11 -5.58 -9.33
C LYS A 66 -11.26 -4.56 -8.56
N CYS A 67 -10.57 -3.71 -9.32
CA CYS A 67 -9.65 -2.70 -8.84
C CYS A 67 -10.00 -1.35 -9.47
N VAL A 68 -9.35 -0.31 -8.98
CA VAL A 68 -9.56 1.07 -9.42
C VAL A 68 -8.20 1.74 -9.57
N LYS A 69 -7.97 2.44 -10.68
CA LYS A 69 -6.83 3.36 -10.81
C LYS A 69 -7.18 4.69 -10.18
N ILE A 70 -6.30 5.16 -9.32
CA ILE A 70 -6.51 6.33 -8.49
C ILE A 70 -5.31 7.25 -8.67
N GLN A 71 -5.58 8.54 -8.85
CA GLN A 71 -4.56 9.58 -8.78
C GLN A 71 -4.55 10.19 -7.38
N LEU A 72 -3.42 10.12 -6.69
CA LEU A 72 -3.27 10.70 -5.37
C LEU A 72 -3.28 12.23 -5.43
N ILE A 73 -4.09 12.88 -4.60
CA ILE A 73 -4.20 14.36 -4.58
C ILE A 73 -2.88 14.98 -4.11
N LYS A 74 -2.19 14.34 -3.16
CA LYS A 74 -0.99 14.90 -2.52
C LYS A 74 0.20 15.08 -3.49
N ASN A 75 0.38 14.18 -4.44
CA ASN A 75 1.58 14.13 -5.27
C ASN A 75 1.31 13.79 -6.75
N GLY A 76 0.05 13.68 -7.16
CA GLY A 76 -0.35 13.37 -8.54
C GLY A 76 0.03 11.97 -9.02
N ARG A 77 0.64 11.12 -8.17
CA ARG A 77 1.05 9.77 -8.55
C ARG A 77 -0.17 8.88 -8.73
N GLN A 78 -0.12 8.04 -9.75
CA GLN A 78 -1.15 7.05 -10.00
C GLN A 78 -0.83 5.75 -9.25
N ILE A 79 -1.85 5.18 -8.64
CA ILE A 79 -1.79 3.88 -7.96
C ILE A 79 -2.99 3.03 -8.37
N THR A 80 -2.86 1.72 -8.20
CA THR A 80 -3.98 0.78 -8.33
C THR A 80 -4.38 0.32 -6.93
N ALA A 81 -5.66 0.41 -6.61
CA ALA A 81 -6.23 -0.07 -5.36
C ALA A 81 -7.33 -1.10 -5.62
N PHE A 82 -7.38 -2.12 -4.75
CA PHE A 82 -8.42 -3.12 -4.74
C PHE A 82 -9.71 -2.58 -4.11
N ALA A 83 -10.88 -2.94 -4.64
CA ALA A 83 -12.17 -2.64 -4.05
C ALA A 83 -12.66 -3.84 -3.22
N PRO A 84 -12.53 -3.82 -1.88
CA PRO A 84 -12.94 -4.94 -1.03
C PRO A 84 -14.45 -5.02 -0.88
N GLY A 85 -14.99 -6.24 -0.89
CA GLY A 85 -16.42 -6.53 -0.73
C GLY A 85 -17.10 -6.95 -2.04
N ASN A 86 -18.14 -7.77 -1.92
CA ASN A 86 -18.93 -8.20 -3.08
C ASN A 86 -19.72 -7.01 -3.64
N GLY A 87 -19.64 -6.78 -4.94
CA GLY A 87 -20.32 -5.65 -5.59
C GLY A 87 -19.78 -4.26 -5.21
N ALA A 88 -18.70 -4.17 -4.42
CA ALA A 88 -18.16 -2.90 -3.94
C ALA A 88 -17.79 -1.91 -5.06
N ILE A 89 -17.42 -2.44 -6.23
CA ILE A 89 -17.09 -1.67 -7.42
C ILE A 89 -18.26 -0.85 -7.98
N ASN A 90 -19.51 -1.23 -7.64
CA ASN A 90 -20.71 -0.53 -8.08
C ASN A 90 -20.90 0.81 -7.34
N PHE A 91 -20.31 0.97 -6.15
CA PHE A 91 -20.41 2.21 -5.36
C PHE A 91 -19.34 3.25 -5.75
N ILE A 92 -18.31 2.82 -6.47
CA ILE A 92 -17.18 3.68 -6.85
C ILE A 92 -17.36 4.09 -8.30
N ASP A 93 -17.44 5.38 -8.58
CA ASP A 93 -17.53 5.91 -9.94
C ASP A 93 -16.27 6.67 -10.33
N GLU A 94 -16.17 7.00 -11.62
CA GLU A 94 -15.08 7.84 -12.12
C GLU A 94 -15.18 9.24 -11.51
N HIS A 95 -14.02 9.85 -11.23
CA HIS A 95 -13.91 11.15 -10.56
C HIS A 95 -14.42 11.22 -9.11
N ASP A 96 -14.84 10.09 -8.53
CA ASP A 96 -15.13 10.04 -7.09
C ASP A 96 -13.86 10.25 -6.28
N GLU A 97 -14.07 10.81 -5.09
CA GLU A 97 -13.02 10.94 -4.11
C GLU A 97 -12.95 9.69 -3.22
N VAL A 98 -11.78 9.09 -3.13
CA VAL A 98 -11.56 7.84 -2.40
C VAL A 98 -10.42 7.96 -1.40
N MET A 99 -10.57 7.26 -0.28
CA MET A 99 -9.52 7.08 0.71
C MET A 99 -8.94 5.68 0.59
N VAL A 100 -7.60 5.61 0.50
CA VAL A 100 -6.84 4.37 0.33
C VAL A 100 -5.92 4.09 1.50
N GLU A 101 -5.69 2.81 1.77
CA GLU A 101 -4.62 2.32 2.65
C GLU A 101 -3.87 1.14 2.02
N GLY A 102 -2.76 0.75 2.65
CA GLY A 102 -2.07 -0.49 2.31
C GLY A 102 -2.96 -1.71 2.52
N ILE A 103 -2.92 -2.65 1.58
CA ILE A 103 -3.73 -3.88 1.62
C ILE A 103 -3.32 -4.87 2.73
N GLY A 104 -2.17 -4.64 3.39
CA GLY A 104 -1.66 -5.50 4.46
C GLY A 104 -0.77 -6.66 4.00
N GLY A 105 -0.27 -6.63 2.76
CA GLY A 105 0.65 -7.66 2.26
C GLY A 105 2.03 -7.65 2.95
N ARG A 106 2.73 -8.80 2.89
CA ARG A 106 4.04 -9.00 3.52
C ARG A 106 5.03 -7.90 3.10
N LEU A 107 5.61 -7.19 4.07
CA LEU A 107 6.54 -6.07 3.84
C LEU A 107 5.98 -4.96 2.93
N GLY A 108 4.65 -4.72 2.96
CA GLY A 108 3.99 -3.70 2.13
C GLY A 108 3.91 -4.06 0.65
N ARG A 109 3.94 -5.37 0.34
CA ARG A 109 3.77 -5.89 -1.03
C ARG A 109 2.29 -6.18 -1.31
N SER A 110 2.03 -6.75 -2.48
CA SER A 110 0.70 -7.22 -2.83
C SER A 110 0.24 -8.35 -1.91
N TYR A 111 -1.06 -8.50 -1.78
CA TYR A 111 -1.68 -9.50 -0.90
C TYR A 111 -2.32 -10.62 -1.71
N GLY A 112 -2.12 -11.85 -1.25
CA GLY A 112 -2.71 -13.05 -1.85
C GLY A 112 -2.45 -13.20 -3.34
N ASP A 113 -3.53 -13.44 -4.08
CA ASP A 113 -3.54 -13.72 -5.51
C ASP A 113 -3.64 -12.48 -6.40
N ILE A 114 -3.62 -11.27 -5.83
CA ILE A 114 -3.76 -10.03 -6.59
C ILE A 114 -2.37 -9.52 -7.00
N PRO A 115 -1.92 -9.69 -8.26
CA PRO A 115 -0.60 -9.24 -8.68
C PRO A 115 -0.54 -7.71 -8.75
N GLY A 116 0.57 -7.12 -8.33
CA GLY A 116 0.86 -5.70 -8.53
C GLY A 116 0.08 -4.70 -7.65
N VAL A 117 -1.05 -5.10 -7.09
CA VAL A 117 -1.91 -4.24 -6.27
C VAL A 117 -1.47 -4.26 -4.80
N ARG A 118 -1.13 -3.10 -4.25
CA ARG A 118 -0.60 -2.95 -2.87
C ARG A 118 -1.53 -2.16 -1.95
N TYR A 119 -2.60 -1.59 -2.50
CA TYR A 119 -3.52 -0.72 -1.79
C TYR A 119 -4.95 -1.24 -1.91
N LYS A 120 -5.81 -0.82 -1.01
CA LYS A 120 -7.26 -1.05 -1.06
C LYS A 120 -8.03 0.22 -0.73
N VAL A 121 -9.26 0.31 -1.21
CA VAL A 121 -10.18 1.40 -0.92
C VAL A 121 -10.86 1.16 0.44
N ILE A 122 -10.99 2.20 1.26
CA ILE A 122 -11.65 2.17 2.57
C ILE A 122 -12.94 2.99 2.55
N LYS A 123 -12.87 4.18 1.93
CA LYS A 123 -13.96 5.15 1.89
C LYS A 123 -14.13 5.72 0.49
N VAL A 124 -15.36 6.05 0.15
CA VAL A 124 -15.77 6.76 -1.07
C VAL A 124 -16.62 7.94 -0.62
N ASN A 125 -16.32 9.16 -1.08
CA ASN A 125 -17.03 10.39 -0.72
C ASN A 125 -17.27 10.53 0.81
N ASN A 126 -16.23 10.27 1.61
CA ASN A 126 -16.23 10.25 3.08
C ASN A 126 -17.10 9.18 3.77
N VAL A 127 -17.76 8.31 3.01
CA VAL A 127 -18.53 7.16 3.55
C VAL A 127 -17.69 5.88 3.49
N SER A 128 -17.79 5.04 4.52
CA SER A 128 -17.09 3.75 4.56
C SER A 128 -17.65 2.79 3.52
N LEU A 129 -16.76 2.19 2.72
CA LEU A 129 -17.12 1.21 1.71
C LEU A 129 -17.72 -0.06 2.31
N ASP A 130 -17.22 -0.52 3.45
CA ASP A 130 -17.73 -1.70 4.16
C ASP A 130 -19.20 -1.51 4.59
N GLU A 131 -19.55 -0.32 5.07
CA GLU A 131 -20.92 0.01 5.47
C GLU A 131 -21.87 0.16 4.27
N MET A 132 -21.38 0.65 3.13
CA MET A 132 -22.15 0.67 1.86
C MET A 132 -22.38 -0.75 1.33
N VAL A 133 -21.36 -1.61 1.36
CA VAL A 133 -21.48 -3.02 0.95
C VAL A 133 -22.47 -3.78 1.84
N ARG A 134 -22.51 -3.48 3.14
CA ARG A 134 -23.51 -4.04 4.06
C ARG A 134 -24.91 -3.43 3.91
N GLY A 135 -25.07 -2.35 3.12
CA GLY A 135 -26.34 -1.64 2.96
C GLY A 135 -26.79 -0.82 4.19
N ARG A 136 -25.87 -0.52 5.12
CA ARG A 136 -26.18 0.26 6.33
C ARG A 136 -26.08 1.76 6.12
N LYS A 137 -25.32 2.17 5.10
CA LYS A 137 -25.13 3.56 4.70
C LYS A 137 -25.27 3.68 3.19
N GLU A 138 -25.86 4.78 2.76
CA GLU A 138 -25.99 5.11 1.35
C GLU A 138 -24.89 6.07 0.92
N LYS A 139 -24.57 6.04 -0.38
CA LYS A 139 -23.65 6.99 -0.99
C LYS A 139 -24.34 8.36 -1.02
N PRO A 140 -23.71 9.44 -0.53
CA PRO A 140 -24.28 10.77 -0.63
C PRO A 140 -24.39 11.15 -2.11
N VAL A 141 -25.59 11.52 -2.52
CA VAL A 141 -25.86 12.04 -3.87
C VAL A 141 -25.25 13.44 -3.95
N ARG A 142 -24.48 13.70 -5.00
CA ARG A 142 -23.96 15.04 -5.32
C ARG A 142 -25.00 15.85 -6.07
#